data_AF-A0A016V900-F1
#
_entry.id   AF-A0A016V900-F1
#
_cell.length_a   1.000
_cell.length_b   1.000
_cell.length_c   1.000
_cell.angle_alpha   90.00
_cell.angle_beta   90.00
_cell.angle_gamma   90.00
#
_symmetry.space_group_name_H-M   'P 1'
#
loop_
_entity.id
_entity.type
_entity.pdbx_description
1 polymer ?
#
loop_
_entity_poly.entity_id
_entity_poly.type
_entity_poly.pdbx_seq_one_letter_code
_entity_poly.pdbx_strand_id
1 'polypeptide(L)'
;MALFSILAVLSTVTWLSAADNTVSGPCRAYEQFEDAASCGKKGYLLEYGLRNCMKFNSPEVRAEFTAVGKQFLDCTTSCLIAHLRDLFRKETPTCSTIHDSAFDSHVTCYLKCDFCKVCKTEKLALLKSYDTSDFLSFKAVSAVFKVMRACGPMSCFFSFSF
;
A
#
# COMPACT_ATOMS: atom_id res chain seq x y z
N MET A 1 14.08 -18.39 -67.87
CA MET A 1 13.90 -17.14 -67.07
C MET A 1 12.56 -17.31 -66.36
N ALA A 2 12.56 -17.89 -65.17
CA ALA A 2 12.28 -17.20 -63.89
C ALA A 2 10.97 -16.38 -63.98
N LEU A 3 9.91 -16.69 -63.23
CA LEU A 3 9.85 -16.45 -61.79
C LEU A 3 8.73 -17.28 -61.13
N PHE A 4 9.08 -17.93 -60.02
CA PHE A 4 8.16 -18.52 -59.06
C PHE A 4 7.51 -17.42 -58.22
N SER A 5 6.18 -17.41 -58.11
CA SER A 5 5.45 -16.58 -57.14
C SER A 5 4.83 -17.49 -56.08
N ILE A 6 5.61 -17.78 -55.03
CA ILE A 6 5.11 -18.40 -53.80
C ILE A 6 4.66 -17.26 -52.89
N LEU A 7 3.35 -17.14 -52.67
CA LEU A 7 2.80 -16.29 -51.61
C LEU A 7 3.12 -16.95 -50.25
N ALA A 8 4.20 -16.51 -49.61
CA ALA A 8 4.44 -16.80 -48.20
C ALA A 8 3.56 -15.86 -47.35
N VAL A 9 2.48 -16.39 -46.80
CA VAL A 9 1.67 -15.71 -45.78
C VAL A 9 2.52 -15.63 -44.51
N LEU A 10 3.17 -14.48 -44.30
CA LEU A 10 3.88 -14.14 -43.08
C LEU A 10 2.85 -13.99 -41.94
N SER A 11 2.61 -15.08 -41.22
CA SER A 11 1.89 -15.05 -39.95
C SER A 11 2.80 -14.39 -38.92
N THR A 12 2.71 -13.07 -38.78
CA THR A 12 3.43 -12.34 -37.71
C THR A 12 2.80 -12.73 -36.38
N VAL A 13 3.43 -13.67 -35.68
CA VAL A 13 3.14 -13.95 -34.27
C VAL A 13 3.59 -12.72 -33.49
N THR A 14 2.68 -11.78 -33.25
CA THR A 14 2.92 -10.67 -32.33
C THR A 14 2.94 -11.26 -30.93
N TRP A 15 4.14 -11.52 -30.41
CA TRP A 15 4.35 -11.78 -29.00
C TRP A 15 3.96 -10.51 -28.24
N LEU A 16 2.75 -10.50 -27.67
CA LEU A 16 2.35 -9.50 -26.71
C LEU A 16 3.13 -9.79 -25.43
N SER A 17 4.29 -9.14 -25.26
CA SER A 17 4.96 -9.13 -23.97
C SER A 17 3.98 -8.53 -22.96
N ALA A 18 3.45 -9.36 -22.05
CA ALA A 18 2.76 -8.85 -20.89
C ALA A 18 3.72 -7.86 -20.22
N ALA A 19 3.27 -6.61 -20.02
CA ALA A 19 4.02 -5.67 -19.21
C ALA A 19 4.25 -6.35 -17.86
N ASP A 20 5.51 -6.65 -17.56
CA ASP A 20 5.91 -7.13 -16.26
C ASP A 20 5.64 -5.98 -15.29
N ASN A 21 4.48 -6.04 -14.63
CA ASN A 21 4.14 -5.14 -13.53
C ASN A 21 4.96 -5.54 -12.31
N THR A 22 6.29 -5.56 -12.45
CA THR A 22 7.18 -5.95 -11.36
C THR A 22 7.02 -4.96 -10.23
N VAL A 23 6.47 -5.43 -9.12
CA VAL A 23 6.39 -4.68 -7.88
C VAL A 23 7.83 -4.34 -7.47
N SER A 24 8.16 -3.05 -7.52
CA SER A 24 9.49 -2.56 -7.21
C SER A 24 9.53 -1.89 -5.84
N GLY A 25 10.73 -1.73 -5.29
CA GLY A 25 10.93 -1.08 -4.00
C GLY A 25 10.39 -1.88 -2.80
N PRO A 26 10.06 -1.20 -1.69
CA PRO A 26 9.72 -1.87 -0.43
C PRO A 26 8.44 -2.70 -0.51
N CYS A 27 7.51 -2.36 -1.41
CA CYS A 27 6.21 -3.02 -1.54
C CYS A 27 6.30 -4.48 -1.99
N ARG A 28 7.42 -4.90 -2.62
CA ARG A 28 7.66 -6.30 -2.99
C ARG A 28 7.64 -7.26 -1.80
N ALA A 29 7.86 -6.75 -0.58
CA ALA A 29 7.78 -7.54 0.64
C ALA A 29 6.39 -8.20 0.81
N TYR A 30 5.31 -7.56 0.35
CA TYR A 30 3.96 -8.12 0.47
C TYR A 30 3.78 -9.41 -0.36
N GLU A 31 4.39 -9.48 -1.54
CA GLU A 31 4.38 -10.71 -2.35
C GLU A 31 5.19 -11.81 -1.66
N GLN A 32 6.34 -11.49 -1.06
CA GLN A 32 7.15 -12.45 -0.33
C GLN A 32 6.43 -13.03 0.90
N PHE A 33 5.69 -12.18 1.62
CA PHE A 33 4.85 -12.64 2.72
C PHE A 33 3.70 -13.51 2.22
N GLU A 34 3.16 -13.21 1.04
CA GLU A 34 2.08 -13.98 0.43
C GLU A 34 2.58 -15.35 -0.07
N ASP A 35 3.76 -15.41 -0.67
CA ASP A 35 4.40 -16.67 -1.07
C ASP A 35 4.56 -17.62 0.12
N ALA A 36 4.86 -17.06 1.31
CA ALA A 36 5.00 -17.83 2.54
C ALA A 36 3.65 -18.24 3.16
N ALA A 37 2.65 -17.34 3.17
CA ALA A 37 1.39 -17.55 3.90
C ALA A 37 0.23 -18.08 3.04
N SER A 38 0.27 -17.89 1.72
CA SER A 38 -0.73 -18.34 0.74
C SER A 38 -2.16 -17.93 1.09
N CYS A 39 -2.37 -16.66 1.49
CA CYS A 39 -3.68 -16.15 1.90
C CYS A 39 -4.65 -15.86 0.73
N GLY A 40 -4.14 -15.91 -0.49
CA GLY A 40 -4.87 -15.71 -1.73
C GLY A 40 -5.01 -14.23 -2.11
N LYS A 41 -5.48 -14.02 -3.35
CA LYS A 41 -5.66 -12.69 -3.96
C LYS A 41 -6.59 -11.75 -3.20
N LYS A 42 -7.49 -12.30 -2.38
CA LYS A 42 -8.41 -11.56 -1.51
C LYS A 42 -7.94 -11.43 -0.06
N GLY A 43 -6.75 -11.95 0.22
CA GLY A 43 -6.11 -11.83 1.52
C GLY A 43 -5.58 -10.42 1.75
N TYR A 44 -5.34 -10.08 3.02
CA TYR A 44 -4.83 -8.77 3.42
C TYR A 44 -3.57 -8.37 2.65
N LEU A 45 -2.62 -9.30 2.46
CA LEU A 45 -1.30 -8.99 1.89
C LEU A 45 -1.40 -8.42 0.48
N LEU A 46 -2.20 -9.05 -0.39
CA LEU A 46 -2.34 -8.62 -1.78
C LEU A 46 -3.45 -7.58 -1.98
N GLU A 47 -4.67 -7.85 -1.49
CA GLU A 47 -5.82 -7.00 -1.79
C GLU A 47 -5.72 -5.64 -1.09
N TYR A 48 -5.14 -5.61 0.11
CA TYR A 48 -5.06 -4.39 0.91
C TYR A 48 -3.63 -3.85 0.99
N GLY A 49 -2.70 -4.64 1.52
CA GLY A 49 -1.33 -4.23 1.84
C GLY A 49 -0.53 -3.79 0.61
N LEU A 50 -0.37 -4.68 -0.36
CA LEU A 50 0.36 -4.41 -1.60
C LEU A 50 -0.29 -3.27 -2.40
N ARG A 51 -1.61 -3.35 -2.64
CA ARG A 51 -2.36 -2.32 -3.37
C ARG A 51 -2.11 -0.93 -2.78
N ASN A 52 -2.31 -0.78 -1.47
CA ASN A 52 -2.12 0.50 -0.80
C ASN A 52 -0.65 0.92 -0.77
N CYS A 53 0.27 0.00 -0.51
CA CYS A 53 1.70 0.32 -0.53
C CYS A 53 2.13 0.91 -1.87
N MET A 54 1.71 0.28 -2.98
CA MET A 54 2.01 0.76 -4.33
C MET A 54 1.39 2.13 -4.59
N LYS A 55 0.14 2.34 -4.19
CA LYS A 55 -0.54 3.64 -4.32
C LYS A 55 0.18 4.74 -3.53
N PHE A 56 0.46 4.51 -2.25
CA PHE A 56 1.15 5.48 -1.39
C PHE A 56 2.58 5.80 -1.86
N ASN A 57 3.24 4.86 -2.53
CA ASN A 57 4.59 5.05 -3.07
C ASN A 57 4.60 5.47 -4.54
N SER A 58 3.43 5.67 -5.17
CA SER A 58 3.35 6.07 -6.57
C SER A 58 3.84 7.52 -6.76
N PRO A 59 4.49 7.85 -7.88
CA PRO A 59 4.91 9.22 -8.17
C PRO A 59 3.76 10.23 -8.08
N GLU A 60 2.57 9.84 -8.54
CA GLU A 60 1.36 10.68 -8.59
C GLU A 60 0.89 11.03 -7.18
N VAL A 61 0.73 10.04 -6.29
CA VAL A 61 0.31 10.29 -4.91
C VAL A 61 1.39 11.06 -4.17
N ARG A 62 2.66 10.67 -4.32
CA ARG A 62 3.78 11.36 -3.64
C ARG A 62 3.92 12.81 -4.08
N ALA A 63 3.54 13.17 -5.31
CA ALA A 63 3.59 14.55 -5.78
C ALA A 63 2.62 15.49 -5.04
N GLU A 64 1.53 14.95 -4.48
CA GLU A 64 0.52 15.71 -3.72
C GLU A 64 1.00 16.07 -2.31
N PHE A 65 2.02 15.39 -1.79
CA PHE A 65 2.53 15.60 -0.44
C PHE A 65 3.72 16.57 -0.40
N THR A 66 3.76 17.40 0.65
CA THR A 66 4.96 18.19 0.98
C THR A 66 6.11 17.29 1.47
N ALA A 67 7.27 17.87 1.78
CA ALA A 67 8.39 17.11 2.37
C ALA A 67 7.99 16.41 3.68
N VAL A 68 7.15 17.03 4.52
CA VAL A 68 6.67 16.44 5.78
C VAL A 68 5.77 15.24 5.48
N GLY A 69 4.88 15.37 4.50
CA GLY A 69 4.02 14.28 4.05
C GLY A 69 4.81 13.10 3.50
N LYS A 70 5.81 13.34 2.65
CA LYS A 70 6.68 12.30 2.09
C LYS A 70 7.45 11.54 3.17
N GLN A 71 7.96 12.25 4.19
CA GLN A 71 8.61 11.61 5.34
C GLN A 71 7.64 10.68 6.09
N PHE A 72 6.38 11.08 6.27
CA PHE A 72 5.36 10.22 6.85
C PHE A 72 5.10 8.97 6.02
N LEU A 73 5.00 9.11 4.68
CA LEU A 73 4.82 7.97 3.78
C LEU A 73 5.98 6.97 3.87
N ASP A 74 7.21 7.46 3.85
CA ASP A 74 8.42 6.63 3.90
C ASP A 74 8.56 5.91 5.25
N CYS A 75 8.34 6.64 6.34
CA CYS A 75 8.34 6.09 7.70
C CYS A 75 7.25 5.02 7.87
N THR A 76 6.02 5.32 7.43
CA THR A 76 4.86 4.43 7.60
C THR A 76 5.03 3.16 6.79
N THR A 77 5.44 3.28 5.51
CA THR A 77 5.73 2.13 4.63
C THR A 77 6.77 1.21 5.28
N SER A 78 7.88 1.79 5.75
CA SER A 78 8.96 1.03 6.38
C SER A 78 8.51 0.36 7.69
N CYS A 79 7.74 1.07 8.51
CA CYS A 79 7.23 0.56 9.79
C CYS A 79 6.29 -0.62 9.61
N LEU A 80 5.32 -0.52 8.69
CA LEU A 80 4.34 -1.58 8.43
C LEU A 80 5.00 -2.85 7.89
N ILE A 81 5.95 -2.71 6.97
CA ILE A 81 6.70 -3.84 6.42
C ILE A 81 7.61 -4.47 7.48
N ALA A 82 8.25 -3.66 8.34
CA ALA A 82 9.05 -4.17 9.43
C ALA A 82 8.21 -4.99 10.43
N HIS A 83 7.00 -4.51 10.76
CA HIS A 83 6.06 -5.23 11.60
C HIS A 83 5.70 -6.61 11.02
N LEU A 84 5.37 -6.68 9.72
CA LEU A 84 5.11 -7.96 9.06
C LEU A 84 6.35 -8.85 9.05
N ARG A 85 7.53 -8.31 8.79
CA ARG A 85 8.78 -9.09 8.84
C ARG A 85 9.01 -9.70 10.22
N ASP A 86 8.72 -8.96 11.28
CA ASP A 86 8.82 -9.46 12.65
C ASP A 86 7.79 -10.54 12.95
N LEU A 87 6.56 -10.38 12.43
CA LEU A 87 5.50 -11.39 12.55
C LEU A 87 5.89 -12.72 11.89
N PHE A 88 6.57 -12.68 10.75
CA PHE A 88 7.03 -13.86 9.99
C PHE A 88 8.38 -14.42 10.48
N ARG A 89 9.02 -13.81 11.49
CA ARG A 89 10.39 -14.14 11.89
C ARG A 89 10.55 -15.56 12.45
N LYS A 90 9.54 -16.07 13.15
CA LYS A 90 9.61 -17.37 13.86
C LYS A 90 8.89 -18.48 13.11
N GLU A 91 7.68 -18.20 12.64
CA GLU A 91 6.81 -19.14 11.95
C GLU A 91 5.92 -18.37 10.98
N THR A 92 5.33 -19.08 10.02
CA THR A 92 4.35 -18.49 9.11
C THR A 92 3.02 -18.27 9.85
N PRO A 93 2.57 -17.02 10.05
CA PRO A 93 1.30 -16.73 10.71
C PRO A 93 0.10 -17.13 9.83
N THR A 94 -1.04 -17.38 10.47
CA THR A 94 -2.30 -17.60 9.74
C THR A 94 -2.78 -16.31 9.06
N CYS A 95 -3.60 -16.43 8.02
CA CYS A 95 -4.18 -15.27 7.34
C CYS A 95 -5.02 -14.36 8.25
N SER A 96 -5.71 -14.95 9.23
CA SER A 96 -6.43 -14.17 10.25
C SER A 96 -5.47 -13.40 11.15
N THR A 97 -4.39 -14.05 11.60
CA THR A 97 -3.32 -13.40 12.39
C THR A 97 -2.66 -12.27 11.62
N ILE A 98 -2.35 -12.47 10.32
CA ILE A 98 -1.78 -11.43 9.45
C ILE A 98 -2.74 -10.25 9.36
N HIS A 99 -4.00 -10.50 9.02
CA HIS A 99 -5.01 -9.47 8.88
C HIS A 99 -5.13 -8.61 10.15
N ASP A 100 -5.33 -9.26 11.30
CA ASP A 100 -5.55 -8.55 12.57
C ASP A 100 -4.29 -7.81 13.04
N SER A 101 -3.14 -8.48 13.03
CA SER A 101 -1.87 -7.89 13.44
C SER A 101 -1.48 -6.70 12.56
N ALA A 102 -1.73 -6.81 11.25
CA ALA A 102 -1.40 -5.74 10.33
C ALA A 102 -2.30 -4.51 10.50
N PHE A 103 -3.62 -4.68 10.71
CA PHE A 103 -4.48 -3.54 11.01
C PHE A 103 -4.16 -2.88 12.36
N ASP A 104 -3.79 -3.64 13.38
CA ASP A 104 -3.34 -3.07 14.65
C ASP A 104 -2.02 -2.30 14.49
N SER A 105 -1.10 -2.79 13.64
CA SER A 105 0.17 -2.10 13.35
C SER A 105 -0.01 -0.73 12.70
N HIS A 106 -1.10 -0.49 11.95
CA HIS A 106 -1.38 0.83 11.37
C HIS A 106 -1.50 1.89 12.45
N VAL A 107 -2.14 1.58 13.57
CA VAL A 107 -2.31 2.55 14.66
C VAL A 107 -0.94 2.97 15.21
N THR A 108 -0.11 1.98 15.54
CA THR A 108 1.23 2.23 16.09
C THR A 108 2.12 2.95 15.08
N CYS A 109 2.15 2.50 13.81
CA CYS A 109 3.00 3.08 12.79
C CYS A 109 2.58 4.50 12.42
N TYR A 110 1.29 4.79 12.30
CA TYR A 110 0.81 6.14 11.97
C TYR A 110 1.18 7.13 13.07
N LEU A 111 0.97 6.75 14.34
CA LEU A 111 1.35 7.60 15.47
C LEU A 111 2.86 7.79 15.57
N LYS A 112 3.65 6.73 15.37
CA LYS A 112 5.12 6.78 15.35
C LYS A 112 5.66 7.71 14.25
N CYS A 113 4.96 7.78 13.12
CA CYS A 113 5.39 8.53 11.94
C CYS A 113 4.78 9.94 11.85
N ASP A 114 4.32 10.51 12.97
CA ASP A 114 3.77 11.88 13.05
C ASP A 114 2.46 12.11 12.28
N PHE A 115 1.60 11.09 12.17
CA PHE A 115 0.30 11.25 11.51
C PHE A 115 -0.52 12.42 12.09
N CYS A 116 -0.44 12.70 13.39
CA CYS A 116 -1.17 13.81 14.02
C CYS A 116 -0.75 15.20 13.49
N LYS A 117 0.47 15.33 12.98
CA LYS A 117 0.96 16.53 12.28
C LYS A 117 0.51 16.51 10.82
N VAL A 118 0.69 15.38 10.15
CA VAL A 118 0.36 15.19 8.73
C VAL A 118 -1.13 15.39 8.47
N CYS A 119 -1.99 14.90 9.34
CA CYS A 119 -3.44 15.05 9.20
C CYS A 119 -3.91 16.51 9.33
N LYS A 120 -3.07 17.41 9.87
CA LYS A 120 -3.32 18.86 9.92
C LYS A 120 -2.90 19.55 8.63
N THR A 121 -1.75 19.18 8.09
CA THR A 121 -1.08 19.92 7.00
C THR A 121 -1.35 19.33 5.62
N GLU A 122 -1.56 18.02 5.51
CA GLU A 122 -1.62 17.27 4.24
C GLU A 122 -3.02 16.75 3.91
N LYS A 123 -4.09 17.41 4.39
CA LYS A 123 -5.48 16.90 4.33
C LYS A 123 -5.92 16.46 2.93
N LEU A 124 -5.68 17.30 1.92
CA LEU A 124 -6.10 17.02 0.56
C LEU A 124 -5.31 15.86 -0.05
N ALA A 125 -4.00 15.80 0.20
CA ALA A 125 -3.13 14.72 -0.25
C ALA A 125 -3.54 13.38 0.39
N LEU A 126 -3.81 13.38 1.71
CA LEU A 126 -4.36 12.23 2.41
C LEU A 126 -5.70 11.80 1.80
N LEU A 127 -6.65 12.72 1.61
CA LEU A 127 -7.96 12.40 1.04
C LEU A 127 -7.85 11.76 -0.36
N LYS A 128 -6.96 12.26 -1.22
CA LYS A 128 -6.72 11.71 -2.56
C LYS A 128 -6.00 10.35 -2.54
N SER A 129 -5.24 10.07 -1.48
CA SER A 129 -4.45 8.84 -1.38
C SER A 129 -5.26 7.61 -0.99
N TYR A 130 -6.45 7.78 -0.40
CA TYR A 130 -7.32 6.65 -0.01
C TYR A 130 -8.39 6.35 -1.06
N ASP A 131 -8.74 5.08 -1.20
CA ASP A 131 -9.93 4.64 -1.94
C ASP A 131 -11.07 4.36 -0.96
N THR A 132 -12.31 4.46 -1.44
CA THR A 132 -13.49 4.12 -0.63
C THR A 132 -13.45 2.67 -0.14
N SER A 133 -12.83 1.77 -0.92
CA SER A 133 -12.62 0.37 -0.55
C SER A 133 -11.73 0.18 0.67
N ASP A 134 -10.87 1.13 1.02
CA ASP A 134 -9.96 1.02 2.17
C ASP A 134 -10.72 1.06 3.50
N PHE A 135 -11.93 1.62 3.53
CA PHE A 135 -12.74 1.76 4.73
C PHE A 135 -13.89 0.75 4.84
N LEU A 136 -13.92 -0.28 3.99
CA LEU A 136 -14.99 -1.28 4.01
C LEU A 136 -14.86 -2.28 5.17
N SER A 137 -13.66 -2.49 5.72
CA SER A 137 -13.49 -3.40 6.86
C SER A 137 -13.68 -2.68 8.19
N PHE A 138 -14.35 -3.34 9.13
CA PHE A 138 -14.51 -2.82 10.50
C PHE A 138 -13.15 -2.53 11.17
N LYS A 139 -12.13 -3.34 10.88
CA LYS A 139 -10.78 -3.16 11.42
C LYS A 139 -10.10 -1.91 10.86
N ALA A 140 -10.25 -1.63 9.56
CA ALA A 140 -9.73 -0.40 8.95
C ALA A 140 -10.38 0.84 9.57
N VAL A 141 -11.71 0.85 9.70
CA VAL A 141 -12.45 1.93 10.37
C VAL A 141 -12.05 2.07 11.84
N SER A 142 -11.90 0.95 12.55
CA SER A 142 -11.44 0.95 13.94
C SER A 142 -10.03 1.53 14.08
N ALA A 143 -9.10 1.17 13.20
CA ALA A 143 -7.74 1.70 13.19
C ALA A 143 -7.74 3.22 12.97
N VAL A 144 -8.51 3.70 12.00
CA VAL A 144 -8.69 5.14 11.74
C VAL A 144 -9.22 5.85 12.99
N PHE A 145 -10.27 5.32 13.62
CA PHE A 145 -10.84 5.91 14.83
C PHE A 145 -9.83 5.95 15.99
N LYS A 146 -9.06 4.87 16.20
CA LYS A 146 -8.01 4.80 17.24
C LYS A 146 -6.93 5.87 17.02
N VAL A 147 -6.44 6.01 15.78
CA VAL A 147 -5.46 7.05 15.43
C VAL A 147 -6.03 8.45 15.65
N MET A 148 -7.24 8.72 15.15
CA MET A 148 -7.88 10.02 15.29
C MET A 148 -8.13 10.40 16.74
N ARG A 149 -8.55 9.43 17.58
CA ARG A 149 -8.72 9.64 19.02
C ARG A 149 -7.39 9.94 19.72
N ALA A 150 -6.31 9.24 19.34
CA ALA A 150 -4.97 9.47 19.89
C ALA A 150 -4.39 10.84 19.50
N CYS A 151 -4.68 11.32 18.28
CA CYS A 151 -4.30 12.67 17.86
C CYS A 151 -5.17 13.76 18.48
N GLY A 152 -6.36 13.40 18.96
CA GLY A 152 -7.41 14.31 19.43
C GLY A 152 -8.43 14.59 18.31
N PRO A 153 -9.75 14.46 18.57
CA PRO A 153 -10.78 14.46 17.53
C PRO A 153 -10.87 15.77 16.73
N MET A 154 -10.47 16.90 17.33
CA MET A 154 -10.41 18.19 16.64
C MET A 154 -9.07 18.46 15.96
N SER A 155 -8.03 17.69 16.26
CA SER A 155 -6.67 17.99 15.81
C SER A 155 -6.52 17.92 14.29
N CYS A 156 -7.10 16.93 13.63
CA CYS A 156 -7.01 16.79 12.18
C CYS A 156 -8.03 17.67 11.43
N PHE A 157 -9.08 18.16 12.09
CA PHE A 157 -10.11 18.99 11.47
C PHE A 157 -9.85 20.49 11.64
N PHE A 158 -9.34 20.92 12.78
CA PHE A 158 -9.09 22.32 13.09
C PHE A 158 -7.61 22.67 12.98
N SER A 159 -7.26 23.50 11.99
CA SER A 159 -5.99 24.21 11.98
C SER A 159 -6.16 25.45 12.85
N PHE A 160 -6.01 25.32 14.17
CA PHE A 160 -5.74 26.50 14.99
C PHE A 160 -4.24 26.78 14.85
N SER A 161 -3.90 27.64 13.88
CA SER A 161 -2.69 28.45 14.03
C SER A 161 -3.01 29.48 15.11
N PHE A 162 -2.28 29.41 16.21
CA PHE A 162 -2.16 30.52 17.16
C PHE A 162 -0.72 31.00 17.11
#